data_AF-A0A8H5FK56-F1
#
_entry.id   AF-A0A8H5FK56-F1
#
_cell.length_a   1.000
_cell.length_b   1.000
_cell.length_c   1.000
_cell.angle_alpha   90.00
_cell.angle_beta   90.00
_cell.angle_gamma   90.00
#
_symmetry.space_group_name_H-M   'P 1'
#
loop_
_entity.id
_entity.type
_entity.pdbx_description
1 polymer ?
#
loop_
_entity_poly.entity_id
_entity_poly.type
_entity_poly.pdbx_seq_one_letter_code
_entity_poly.pdbx_strand_id
1 'polypeptide(L)'
;MSNDLEWLLLRSSNSFMVKGLPEGPIFSREPGNLTNIHSHKYSGLANSKVIDISDNNGNIQITTRKAKASPHAVKSAKAITHVRPRSGPRRALGVAATSTAGRGYRPDLRKTKRFIKGPIKPWWITRHVAIGSRATLDAAALARTSALLAAQKEPKAAPSKKVRGKKAKAFGLA
;
A
#
# COMPACT_ATOMS: atom_id res chain seq x y z
N MET A 1 22.86 4.86 -14.98
CA MET A 1 22.63 6.08 -14.18
C MET A 1 22.35 5.66 -12.75
N SER A 2 22.80 6.45 -11.76
CA SER A 2 22.56 6.18 -10.34
C SER A 2 21.20 6.72 -9.90
N ASN A 3 20.49 5.98 -9.04
CA ASN A 3 19.17 6.37 -8.53
C ASN A 3 19.15 7.77 -7.88
N ASP A 4 20.19 8.12 -7.09
CA ASP A 4 20.26 9.43 -6.43
C ASP A 4 20.36 10.59 -7.41
N LEU A 5 21.07 10.38 -8.53
CA LEU A 5 21.16 11.37 -9.60
C LEU A 5 19.81 11.54 -10.30
N GLU A 6 19.14 10.44 -10.62
CA GLU A 6 17.79 10.48 -11.19
C GLU A 6 16.82 11.24 -10.28
N TRP A 7 16.90 11.05 -8.98
CA TRP A 7 16.11 11.82 -8.01
C TRP A 7 16.47 13.30 -7.97
N LEU A 8 17.76 13.66 -7.99
CA LEU A 8 18.17 15.07 -8.00
C LEU A 8 17.62 15.83 -9.21
N LEU A 9 17.49 15.15 -10.35
CA LEU A 9 16.87 15.69 -11.56
C LEU A 9 15.34 15.79 -11.43
N LEU A 10 14.68 14.78 -10.85
CA LEU A 10 13.22 14.70 -10.76
C LEU A 10 12.63 15.49 -9.56
N ARG A 11 13.42 15.83 -8.54
CA ARG A 11 12.89 16.38 -7.27
C ARG A 11 12.25 17.76 -7.44
N SER A 12 12.77 18.60 -8.34
CA SER A 12 12.34 20.00 -8.53
C SER A 12 11.13 20.09 -9.45
N SER A 13 11.16 19.32 -10.55
CA SER A 13 10.16 19.37 -11.61
C SER A 13 9.99 17.99 -12.25
N ASN A 14 8.75 17.52 -12.30
CA ASN A 14 8.35 16.30 -13.00
C ASN A 14 6.87 16.44 -13.41
N SER A 15 6.46 15.88 -14.54
CA SER A 15 5.08 15.92 -15.04
C SER A 15 4.09 15.18 -14.13
N PHE A 16 4.56 14.20 -13.35
CA PHE A 16 3.72 13.48 -12.39
C PHE A 16 3.49 14.23 -11.08
N MET A 17 4.19 15.35 -10.86
CA MET A 17 4.11 16.13 -9.63
C MET A 17 2.80 16.91 -9.58
N VAL A 18 2.09 16.79 -8.46
CA VAL A 18 0.85 17.53 -8.19
C VAL A 18 1.06 18.36 -6.93
N LYS A 19 1.23 19.68 -7.14
CA LYS A 19 1.32 20.67 -6.06
C LYS A 19 -0.10 21.17 -5.77
N GLY A 20 -0.63 20.80 -4.61
CA GLY A 20 -1.98 21.16 -4.20
C GLY A 20 -1.98 22.47 -3.40
N LEU A 21 -1.71 22.35 -2.10
CA LEU A 21 -1.67 23.50 -1.19
C LEU A 21 -0.24 24.08 -1.12
N PRO A 22 -0.10 25.40 -0.90
CA PRO A 22 1.20 26.05 -0.70
C PRO A 22 2.03 25.41 0.42
N GLU A 23 1.38 25.04 1.53
CA GLU A 23 2.00 24.42 2.72
C GLU A 23 1.75 22.90 2.81
N GLY A 24 1.26 22.28 1.73
CA GLY A 24 0.84 20.88 1.73
C GLY A 24 1.93 19.90 1.28
N PRO A 25 1.77 18.60 1.60
CA PRO A 25 2.60 17.56 0.99
C PRO A 25 2.48 17.59 -0.54
N ILE A 26 3.60 17.45 -1.23
CA ILE A 26 3.60 17.32 -2.68
C ILE A 26 3.24 15.87 -3.04
N PHE A 27 2.23 15.71 -3.89
CA PHE A 27 1.80 14.39 -4.34
C PHE A 27 2.42 14.03 -5.70
N SER A 28 2.46 12.74 -5.99
CA SER A 28 2.95 12.18 -7.25
C SER A 28 1.94 11.18 -7.82
N ARG A 29 1.70 11.27 -9.13
CA ARG A 29 0.86 10.34 -9.92
C ARG A 29 1.68 9.27 -10.66
N GLU A 30 2.97 9.15 -10.35
CA GLU A 30 3.84 8.18 -11.03
C GLU A 30 3.41 6.73 -10.75
N PRO A 31 3.56 5.82 -11.72
CA PRO A 31 3.31 4.39 -11.50
C PRO A 31 4.35 3.81 -10.53
N GLY A 32 3.95 2.84 -9.70
CA GLY A 32 4.87 2.22 -8.73
C GLY A 32 5.11 3.02 -7.44
N ASN A 33 4.40 4.13 -7.23
CA ASN A 33 4.41 4.87 -5.97
C ASN A 33 3.23 4.45 -5.08
N LEU A 34 3.53 3.63 -4.06
CA LEU A 34 2.53 3.04 -3.16
C LEU A 34 1.76 4.07 -2.32
N THR A 35 2.36 5.23 -2.04
CA THR A 35 1.79 6.25 -1.14
C THR A 35 1.32 7.50 -1.88
N ASN A 36 1.61 7.61 -3.18
CA ASN A 36 1.34 8.80 -3.99
C ASN A 36 2.01 10.09 -3.47
N ILE A 37 3.08 9.98 -2.66
CA ILE A 37 3.85 11.12 -2.14
C ILE A 37 5.09 11.33 -3.01
N HIS A 38 5.38 12.58 -3.38
CA HIS A 38 6.61 12.94 -4.09
C HIS A 38 7.82 12.85 -3.15
N SER A 39 8.43 11.66 -3.08
CA SER A 39 9.57 11.37 -2.22
C SER A 39 10.46 10.32 -2.86
N HIS A 40 11.78 10.47 -2.71
CA HIS A 40 12.77 9.54 -3.26
C HIS A 40 12.47 8.08 -2.88
N LYS A 41 12.09 7.86 -1.61
CA LYS A 41 11.84 6.54 -1.06
C LYS A 41 10.73 5.79 -1.81
N TYR A 42 9.67 6.49 -2.23
CA TYR A 42 8.49 5.89 -2.84
C TYR A 42 8.45 6.08 -4.36
N SER A 43 9.41 6.79 -4.96
CA SER A 43 9.42 7.04 -6.40
C SER A 43 9.60 5.74 -7.19
N GLY A 44 8.75 5.57 -8.21
CA GLY A 44 8.84 4.45 -9.15
C GLY A 44 9.78 4.74 -10.32
N LEU A 45 10.15 6.00 -10.53
CA LEU A 45 11.01 6.43 -11.63
C LEU A 45 12.49 6.37 -11.26
N ALA A 46 12.85 6.85 -10.07
CA ALA A 46 14.25 6.94 -9.62
C ALA A 46 14.79 5.63 -9.03
N ASN A 47 13.91 4.74 -8.54
CA ASN A 47 14.35 3.51 -7.88
C ASN A 47 14.51 2.36 -8.86
N SER A 48 15.63 1.65 -8.77
CA SER A 48 15.89 0.44 -9.56
C SER A 48 14.96 -0.74 -9.20
N LYS A 49 14.57 -0.85 -7.93
CA LYS A 49 13.60 -1.83 -7.42
C LYS A 49 12.30 -1.11 -7.07
N VAL A 50 11.22 -1.53 -7.69
CA VAL A 50 9.89 -0.91 -7.52
C VAL A 50 8.86 -2.01 -7.34
N ILE A 51 7.91 -1.74 -6.45
CA ILE A 51 6.73 -2.56 -6.23
C ILE A 51 5.55 -1.69 -6.65
N ASP A 52 4.85 -2.13 -7.68
CA ASP A 52 3.62 -1.48 -8.12
C ASP A 52 2.42 -2.37 -7.81
N ILE A 53 1.36 -1.74 -7.30
CA ILE A 53 0.14 -2.43 -6.90
C ILE A 53 -1.03 -1.66 -7.50
N SER A 54 -1.63 -2.27 -8.52
CA SER A 54 -2.73 -1.69 -9.26
C SER A 54 -3.89 -2.67 -9.35
N ASP A 55 -5.08 -2.16 -9.63
CA ASP A 55 -6.19 -3.00 -10.08
C ASP A 55 -6.09 -3.21 -11.60
N ASN A 56 -6.43 -4.40 -12.06
CA ASN A 56 -6.52 -4.78 -13.45
C ASN A 56 -7.79 -5.64 -13.64
N ASN A 57 -8.87 -4.97 -14.06
CA ASN A 57 -10.18 -5.56 -14.30
C ASN A 57 -10.68 -6.40 -13.10
N GLY A 58 -10.56 -5.86 -11.89
CA GLY A 58 -10.93 -6.51 -10.63
C GLY A 58 -9.83 -7.40 -10.05
N ASN A 59 -8.81 -7.77 -10.82
CA ASN A 59 -7.64 -8.49 -10.31
C ASN A 59 -6.64 -7.52 -9.72
N ILE A 60 -6.22 -7.75 -8.48
CA ILE A 60 -5.12 -6.97 -7.91
C ILE A 60 -3.82 -7.49 -8.54
N GLN A 61 -3.13 -6.60 -9.24
CA GLN A 61 -1.87 -6.88 -9.90
C GLN A 61 -0.72 -6.32 -9.07
N ILE A 62 0.18 -7.20 -8.64
CA ILE A 62 1.43 -6.81 -7.98
C ILE A 62 2.54 -7.00 -8.99
N THR A 63 3.20 -5.91 -9.36
CA THR A 63 4.27 -5.88 -10.34
C THR A 63 5.59 -5.55 -9.68
N THR A 64 6.62 -6.35 -9.98
CA THR A 64 7.99 -6.14 -9.51
C THR A 64 8.96 -6.25 -10.67
N ARG A 65 10.19 -5.75 -10.52
CA ARG A 65 11.24 -5.93 -11.53
C ARG A 65 12.07 -7.18 -11.23
N LYS A 66 12.27 -8.04 -12.23
CA LYS A 66 13.11 -9.24 -12.13
C LYS A 66 14.56 -8.84 -11.87
N ALA A 67 15.22 -9.53 -10.94
CA ALA A 67 16.61 -9.24 -10.56
C ALA A 67 17.60 -9.43 -11.72
N LYS A 68 17.36 -10.41 -12.60
CA LYS A 68 18.23 -10.76 -13.74
C LYS A 68 17.85 -10.06 -15.06
N ALA A 69 16.90 -9.12 -15.03
CA ALA A 69 16.51 -8.44 -16.25
C ALA A 69 17.53 -7.38 -16.65
N SER A 70 17.75 -7.22 -17.96
CA SER A 70 18.57 -6.14 -18.50
C SER A 70 18.04 -4.78 -18.05
N PRO A 71 18.93 -3.80 -17.77
CA PRO A 71 18.55 -2.42 -17.50
C PRO A 71 17.67 -1.80 -18.59
N HIS A 72 17.89 -2.18 -19.85
CA HIS A 72 17.17 -1.67 -21.03
C HIS A 72 15.87 -2.43 -21.34
N ALA A 73 15.65 -3.58 -20.69
CA ALA A 73 14.43 -4.34 -20.86
C ALA A 73 13.29 -3.67 -20.09
N VAL A 74 12.17 -3.41 -20.78
CA VAL A 74 11.00 -2.74 -20.19
C VAL A 74 9.93 -3.76 -19.81
N LYS A 75 9.20 -4.33 -20.79
CA LYS A 75 8.08 -5.25 -20.53
C LYS A 75 8.54 -6.60 -19.97
N SER A 76 9.56 -7.20 -20.58
CA SER A 76 10.11 -8.51 -20.18
C SER A 76 10.80 -8.49 -18.81
N ALA A 77 11.23 -7.31 -18.35
CA ALA A 77 11.85 -7.11 -17.06
C ALA A 77 10.87 -7.17 -15.88
N LYS A 78 9.57 -7.03 -16.14
CA LYS A 78 8.55 -7.05 -15.09
C LYS A 78 8.11 -8.48 -14.79
N ALA A 79 7.96 -8.79 -13.51
CA ALA A 79 7.30 -9.97 -13.00
C ALA A 79 5.96 -9.53 -12.41
N ILE A 80 4.89 -10.13 -12.91
CA ILE A 80 3.52 -9.79 -12.52
C ILE A 80 2.92 -10.97 -11.78
N THR A 81 2.36 -10.69 -10.60
CA THR A 81 1.58 -11.65 -9.83
C THR A 81 0.16 -11.14 -9.70
N HIS A 82 -0.80 -11.95 -10.12
CA HIS A 82 -2.22 -11.62 -10.05
C HIS A 82 -2.86 -12.24 -8.81
N VAL A 83 -3.65 -11.46 -8.10
CA VAL A 83 -4.58 -11.93 -7.08
C VAL A 83 -5.97 -11.89 -7.66
N ARG A 84 -6.62 -13.04 -7.70
CA ARG A 84 -7.99 -13.17 -8.22
C ARG A 84 -8.99 -12.48 -7.28
N PRO A 85 -10.08 -11.88 -7.79
CA PRO A 85 -11.04 -11.15 -6.96
C PRO A 85 -11.68 -12.05 -5.89
N ARG A 86 -11.94 -13.31 -6.26
CA ARG A 86 -12.50 -14.35 -5.39
C ARG A 86 -11.56 -14.84 -4.27
N SER A 87 -10.30 -14.40 -4.22
CA SER A 87 -9.33 -14.87 -3.22
C SER A 87 -9.66 -14.37 -1.80
N GLY A 88 -10.46 -13.31 -1.67
CA GLY A 88 -10.82 -12.71 -0.40
C GLY A 88 -9.70 -11.85 0.22
N PRO A 89 -10.04 -10.93 1.13
CA PRO A 89 -9.13 -9.88 1.57
C PRO A 89 -7.92 -10.40 2.33
N ARG A 90 -8.09 -11.43 3.16
CA ARG A 90 -6.98 -12.01 3.96
C ARG A 90 -5.91 -12.63 3.07
N ARG A 91 -6.29 -13.39 2.03
CA ARG A 91 -5.31 -13.98 1.10
C ARG A 91 -4.64 -12.92 0.25
N ALA A 92 -5.39 -11.94 -0.25
CA ALA A 92 -4.83 -10.83 -1.02
C ALA A 92 -3.73 -10.09 -0.24
N LEU A 93 -3.99 -9.75 1.02
CA LEU A 93 -3.01 -9.13 1.92
C LEU A 93 -1.81 -10.06 2.19
N GLY A 94 -2.05 -11.37 2.36
CA GLY A 94 -0.97 -12.35 2.54
C GLY A 94 -0.04 -12.46 1.33
N VAL A 95 -0.61 -12.45 0.11
CA VAL A 95 0.17 -12.47 -1.14
C VAL A 95 0.96 -11.18 -1.30
N ALA A 96 0.36 -10.03 -1.02
CA ALA A 96 1.04 -8.73 -1.04
C ALA A 96 2.19 -8.67 -0.02
N ALA A 97 1.98 -9.14 1.21
CA ALA A 97 3.02 -9.23 2.22
C ALA A 97 4.18 -10.14 1.81
N THR A 98 3.87 -11.29 1.20
CA THR A 98 4.87 -12.29 0.83
C THR A 98 5.69 -11.83 -0.37
N SER A 99 5.04 -11.26 -1.39
CA SER A 99 5.69 -10.75 -2.60
C SER A 99 6.62 -9.56 -2.32
N THR A 100 6.31 -8.75 -1.31
CA THR A 100 7.09 -7.56 -0.93
C THR A 100 8.09 -7.84 0.18
N ALA A 101 7.60 -8.01 1.40
CA ALA A 101 8.38 -8.18 2.61
C ALA A 101 8.91 -9.61 2.76
N GLY A 102 8.10 -10.64 2.49
CA GLY A 102 8.50 -12.04 2.68
C GLY A 102 9.73 -12.47 1.86
N ARG A 103 9.89 -11.91 0.66
CA ARG A 103 11.04 -12.15 -0.23
C ARG A 103 12.23 -11.20 -0.02
N GLY A 104 12.10 -10.21 0.86
CA GLY A 104 13.16 -9.21 1.09
C GLY A 104 13.48 -8.33 -0.11
N TYR A 105 12.52 -8.12 -1.02
CA TYR A 105 12.77 -7.40 -2.27
C TYR A 105 13.12 -5.91 -2.05
N ARG A 106 12.36 -5.23 -1.17
CA ARG A 106 12.59 -3.85 -0.73
C ARG A 106 12.56 -3.74 0.80
N PRO A 107 13.68 -3.99 1.48
CA PRO A 107 13.71 -3.97 2.94
C PRO A 107 13.54 -2.56 3.53
N ASP A 108 13.83 -1.51 2.75
CA ASP A 108 13.70 -0.10 3.11
C ASP A 108 12.24 0.35 3.34
N LEU A 109 11.28 -0.27 2.66
CA LEU A 109 9.86 0.02 2.79
C LEU A 109 9.22 -0.62 4.02
N ARG A 110 9.94 -1.52 4.69
CA ARG A 110 9.45 -2.20 5.90
C ARG A 110 9.33 -1.18 7.02
N LYS A 111 8.19 -1.21 7.73
CA LYS A 111 8.07 -0.42 8.95
C LYS A 111 8.90 -1.10 10.03
N THR A 112 10.03 -0.49 10.39
CA THR A 112 10.80 -0.90 11.56
C THR A 112 9.92 -0.63 12.79
N LYS A 113 9.42 -1.69 13.44
CA LYS A 113 8.95 -1.55 14.81
C LYS A 113 10.21 -1.24 15.64
N ARG A 114 10.43 0.04 15.94
CA ARG A 114 11.31 0.43 17.04
C ARG A 114 10.70 -0.21 18.28
N PHE A 115 11.26 -1.35 18.68
CA PHE A 115 10.94 -1.96 19.96
C PHE A 115 11.51 -1.01 21.01
N ILE A 116 10.68 -0.09 21.49
CA ILE A 116 11.01 0.70 22.67
C ILE A 116 11.07 -0.34 23.78
N LYS A 117 12.28 -0.74 24.19
CA LYS A 117 12.52 -1.60 25.36
C LYS A 117 12.04 -0.81 26.57
N GLY A 118 10.75 -0.93 26.91
CA GLY A 118 10.25 -0.59 28.23
C GLY A 118 10.85 -1.52 29.28
N PRO A 119 10.81 -1.14 30.56
CA PRO A 119 11.45 -1.89 31.64
C PRO A 119 10.94 -3.33 31.70
N ILE A 120 11.89 -4.24 31.89
CA ILE A 120 11.78 -5.70 31.83
C ILE A 120 10.69 -6.17 32.81
N LYS A 121 9.63 -6.80 32.31
CA LYS A 121 8.56 -7.40 33.13
C LYS A 121 8.83 -8.89 33.41
N PRO A 122 8.38 -9.44 34.56
CA PRO A 122 8.82 -10.72 35.10
C PRO A 122 8.31 -11.96 34.32
N TRP A 123 9.01 -13.07 34.53
CA TRP A 123 9.13 -14.24 33.66
C TRP A 123 7.96 -15.24 33.63
N TRP A 124 6.81 -14.95 34.26
CA TRP A 124 5.67 -15.89 34.35
C TRP A 124 4.39 -15.48 33.58
N ILE A 125 4.40 -14.37 32.82
CA ILE A 125 3.23 -13.95 32.00
C ILE A 125 3.56 -13.89 30.50
N THR A 126 4.17 -14.92 29.92
CA THR A 126 4.27 -14.99 28.44
C THR A 126 4.07 -16.39 27.90
N ARG A 127 2.87 -16.94 28.10
CA ARG A 127 2.29 -17.91 27.16
C ARG A 127 1.41 -17.16 26.15
N HIS A 128 2.03 -16.31 25.34
CA HIS A 128 1.39 -15.79 24.13
C HIS A 128 2.31 -16.00 22.94
N VAL A 129 2.06 -17.12 22.27
CA VAL A 129 2.12 -17.25 20.82
C VAL A 129 3.48 -16.91 20.20
N ALA A 130 4.28 -17.96 19.99
CA ALA A 130 5.24 -18.00 18.90
C ALA A 130 4.50 -17.91 17.55
N ILE A 131 3.97 -16.73 17.21
CA ILE A 131 3.76 -16.34 15.82
C ILE A 131 5.17 -16.08 15.32
N GLY A 132 5.67 -16.99 14.48
CA GLY A 132 6.98 -16.90 13.86
C GLY A 132 7.30 -15.46 13.48
N SER A 133 8.51 -15.03 13.85
CA SER A 133 9.19 -13.81 13.40
C SER A 133 8.31 -12.96 12.49
N ARG A 134 7.53 -12.06 13.10
CA ARG A 134 6.67 -11.08 12.41
C ARG A 134 7.49 -10.42 11.32
N ALA A 135 7.37 -10.94 10.09
CA ALA A 135 7.94 -10.32 8.90
C ALA A 135 7.50 -8.86 8.97
N THR A 136 8.46 -7.96 9.15
CA THR A 136 8.21 -6.52 9.18
C THR A 136 7.50 -6.17 7.88
N LEU A 137 6.18 -6.03 7.94
CA LEU A 137 5.34 -5.89 6.76
C LEU A 137 5.61 -4.53 6.12
N ASP A 138 5.55 -4.48 4.79
CA ASP A 138 5.49 -3.23 4.07
C ASP A 138 4.09 -2.63 4.27
N ALA A 139 4.02 -1.63 5.13
CA ALA A 139 2.75 -1.01 5.50
C ALA A 139 2.10 -0.28 4.33
N ALA A 140 2.90 0.31 3.43
CA ALA A 140 2.39 1.04 2.28
C ALA A 140 1.77 0.08 1.25
N ALA A 141 2.45 -1.04 0.98
CA ALA A 141 1.92 -2.07 0.08
C ALA A 141 0.61 -2.66 0.60
N LEU A 142 0.54 -2.98 1.89
CA LEU A 142 -0.68 -3.50 2.51
C LEU A 142 -1.81 -2.47 2.52
N ALA A 143 -1.51 -1.22 2.87
CA ALA A 143 -2.50 -0.15 2.83
C ALA A 143 -3.08 0.01 1.43
N ARG A 144 -2.24 0.02 0.38
CA ARG A 144 -2.68 0.12 -1.01
C ARG A 144 -3.57 -1.05 -1.42
N THR A 145 -3.15 -2.28 -1.15
CA THR A 145 -3.98 -3.46 -1.47
C THR A 145 -5.32 -3.46 -0.73
N SER A 146 -5.33 -3.06 0.54
CA SER A 146 -6.58 -2.94 1.30
C SER A 146 -7.50 -1.86 0.74
N ALA A 147 -6.95 -0.74 0.27
CA ALA A 147 -7.71 0.33 -0.36
C ALA A 147 -8.32 -0.12 -1.69
N LEU A 148 -7.56 -0.87 -2.52
CA LEU A 148 -8.10 -1.45 -3.76
C LEU A 148 -9.23 -2.45 -3.47
N LEU A 149 -9.05 -3.34 -2.49
CA LEU A 149 -10.10 -4.26 -2.07
C LEU A 149 -11.34 -3.55 -1.52
N ALA A 150 -11.16 -2.42 -0.84
CA ALA A 150 -12.27 -1.61 -0.36
C ALA A 150 -12.98 -0.91 -1.51
N ALA A 151 -12.23 -0.38 -2.49
CA ALA A 151 -12.78 0.26 -3.67
C ALA A 151 -13.58 -0.70 -4.57
N GLN A 152 -13.19 -1.98 -4.60
CA GLN A 152 -13.92 -3.03 -5.33
C GLN A 152 -15.23 -3.45 -4.66
N LYS A 153 -15.42 -3.13 -3.38
CA LYS A 153 -16.67 -3.44 -2.68
C LYS A 153 -17.65 -2.31 -2.86
N GLU A 154 -18.87 -2.66 -3.21
CA GLU A 154 -19.95 -1.68 -3.20
C GLU A 154 -20.14 -1.14 -1.78
N PRO A 155 -20.27 0.19 -1.62
CA PRO A 155 -20.60 0.78 -0.33
C PRO A 155 -21.97 0.29 0.09
N LYS A 156 -22.09 -0.18 1.34
CA LYS A 156 -23.39 -0.54 1.91
C LYS A 156 -24.32 0.67 1.81
N ALA A 157 -25.50 0.47 1.23
CA ALA A 157 -26.51 1.52 1.13
C ALA A 157 -26.74 2.16 2.50
N ALA A 158 -26.82 3.49 2.52
CA ALA A 158 -27.08 4.23 3.75
C ALA A 158 -28.38 3.71 4.37
N PRO A 159 -28.40 3.40 5.69
CA PRO A 159 -29.64 3.00 6.33
C PRO A 159 -30.69 4.10 6.14
N SER A 160 -31.94 3.71 5.88
CA SER A 160 -33.03 4.67 5.73
C SER A 160 -33.10 5.57 6.96
N LYS A 161 -33.17 6.89 6.72
CA LYS A 161 -33.20 7.88 7.80
C LYS A 161 -34.54 7.74 8.52
N LYS A 162 -34.56 7.11 9.69
CA LYS A 162 -35.77 7.00 10.51
C LYS A 162 -36.25 8.41 10.87
N VAL A 163 -37.48 8.74 10.49
CA VAL A 163 -38.14 9.97 10.94
C VAL A 163 -38.34 9.86 12.45
N ARG A 164 -37.83 10.82 13.22
CA ARG A 164 -37.94 10.87 14.69
C ARG A 164 -38.59 12.19 15.13
N GLY A 165 -39.32 12.14 16.24
CA GLY A 165 -39.91 13.33 16.88
C GLY A 165 -41.11 13.91 16.12
N LYS A 166 -41.30 15.24 16.15
CA LYS A 166 -42.46 15.95 15.56
C LYS A 166 -42.75 15.56 14.10
N LYS A 167 -41.72 15.27 13.31
CA LYS A 167 -41.88 14.85 11.91
C LYS A 167 -42.55 13.47 11.76
N ALA A 168 -42.48 12.58 12.75
CA ALA A 168 -43.16 11.27 12.69
C ALA A 168 -44.68 11.42 12.97
N LYS A 169 -45.05 12.32 13.89
CA LYS A 169 -46.47 12.65 14.16
C LYS A 169 -47.17 13.26 12.94
N ALA A 170 -46.47 14.07 12.16
CA ALA A 170 -47.01 14.69 10.94
C ALA A 170 -47.30 13.68 9.81
N PHE A 171 -46.68 12.49 9.85
CA PHE A 171 -46.89 11.42 8.87
C PHE A 171 -47.83 10.30 9.37
N GLY A 172 -48.47 10.46 10.53
CA GLY A 172 -49.49 9.53 11.03
C GLY A 172 -49.00 8.13 11.43
N LEU A 173 -47.69 7.96 11.68
CA LEU A 173 -47.07 6.66 12.00
C LEU A 173 -46.90 6.44 13.52
N ALA A 174 -47.94 6.68 14.31
CA ALA A 174 -47.97 6.40 15.75
C ALA A 174 -49.16 5.49 16.09
#